data_AF-A0AAV5ECB9-F1
#
_entry.id   AF-A0AAV5ECB9-F1
#
_cell.length_a   1.000
_cell.length_b   1.000
_cell.length_c   1.000
_cell.angle_alpha   90.00
_cell.angle_beta   90.00
_cell.angle_gamma   90.00
#
_symmetry.space_group_name_H-M   'P 1'
#
loop_
_entity.id
_entity.type
_entity.pdbx_description
1 polymer ?
#
loop_
_entity_poly.entity_id
_entity_poly.type
_entity_poly.pdbx_seq_one_letter_code
_entity_poly.pdbx_strand_id
1 'polypeptide(L)'
;MSWLGKLGLGGLGGSPRASAESRALAQGPDEDQPAPGNEFAQFGAGCFWGVELAFQRVPGVTRTEVGYSQGNVHDPTYEDVCSGATNHNEVVRVQYDPTACKFDDLLDVFWSRHDPTTLNRQVSDPQ
;
A
#
# COMPACT_ATOMS: atom_id res chain seq x y z
N MET A 1 19.57 54.14 1.66
CA MET A 1 18.09 54.20 1.76
C MET A 1 17.51 53.61 0.48
N SER A 2 17.11 52.34 0.50
CA SER A 2 15.97 51.84 -0.29
C SER A 2 15.67 50.43 0.24
N TRP A 3 14.84 50.44 1.28
CA TRP A 3 14.15 49.33 1.89
C TRP A 3 12.74 49.39 1.32
N LEU A 4 12.30 48.36 0.59
CA LEU A 4 10.90 48.01 0.18
C LEU A 4 11.01 47.08 -1.04
N GLY A 5 10.43 45.89 -1.13
CA GLY A 5 9.51 45.17 -0.27
C GLY A 5 9.28 43.83 -0.97
N LYS A 6 9.70 42.73 -0.32
CA LYS A 6 9.28 41.37 -0.66
C LYS A 6 7.80 41.24 -0.30
N LEU A 7 6.93 41.35 -1.29
CA LEU A 7 5.56 40.85 -1.30
C LEU A 7 5.55 39.78 -2.39
N GLY A 8 5.36 38.49 -2.10
CA GLY A 8 4.25 37.98 -1.30
C GLY A 8 3.17 37.53 -2.27
N LEU A 9 3.42 36.42 -2.98
CA LEU A 9 2.43 35.58 -3.67
C LEU A 9 2.98 34.16 -3.63
N GLY A 10 2.96 33.59 -2.43
CA GLY A 10 3.05 32.14 -2.25
C GLY A 10 1.82 31.53 -2.92
N GLY A 11 2.02 31.00 -4.12
CA GLY A 11 1.02 30.17 -4.78
C GLY A 11 0.68 29.01 -3.86
N LEU A 12 -0.60 28.94 -3.51
CA LEU A 12 -1.22 27.87 -2.75
C LEU A 12 -0.78 26.52 -3.32
N GLY A 13 0.09 25.81 -2.60
CA GLY A 13 0.35 24.39 -2.81
C GLY A 13 -0.91 23.62 -2.40
N GLY A 14 -1.91 23.63 -3.27
CA GLY A 14 -3.08 22.78 -3.14
C GLY A 14 -2.65 21.35 -3.40
N SER A 15 -2.71 20.51 -2.38
CA SER A 15 -2.66 19.06 -2.55
C SER A 15 -3.64 18.70 -3.68
N PRO A 16 -3.23 17.96 -4.72
CA PRO A 16 -4.12 17.64 -5.82
C PRO A 16 -5.25 16.80 -5.25
N ARG A 17 -6.45 17.40 -5.16
CA ARG A 17 -7.66 16.63 -4.88
C ARG A 17 -7.85 15.74 -6.10
N ALA A 18 -7.70 14.43 -5.92
CA ALA A 18 -7.88 13.46 -7.00
C ALA A 18 -9.18 13.78 -7.77
N SER A 19 -9.10 13.77 -9.10
CA SER A 19 -10.29 13.91 -9.94
C SER A 19 -11.28 12.79 -9.63
N ALA A 20 -12.57 13.01 -9.91
CA ALA A 20 -13.59 11.97 -9.71
C ALA A 20 -13.24 10.68 -10.48
N GLU A 21 -12.63 10.81 -11.65
CA GLU A 21 -12.12 9.71 -12.47
C GLU A 21 -10.94 8.98 -11.82
N SER A 22 -9.92 9.71 -11.36
CA SER A 22 -8.76 9.14 -10.66
C SER A 22 -9.19 8.33 -9.43
N ARG A 23 -10.15 8.86 -8.67
CA ARG A 23 -10.72 8.16 -7.52
C ARG A 23 -11.51 6.91 -7.94
N ALA A 24 -12.32 7.00 -8.98
CA ALA A 24 -13.10 5.86 -9.45
C ALA A 24 -12.20 4.70 -9.91
N LEU A 25 -11.09 5.00 -10.58
CA LEU A 25 -10.11 3.99 -10.97
C LEU A 25 -9.42 3.36 -9.75
N ALA A 26 -8.94 4.18 -8.80
CA ALA A 26 -8.25 3.69 -7.60
C ALA A 26 -9.15 2.86 -6.65
N GLN A 27 -10.46 3.11 -6.68
CA GLN A 27 -11.46 2.38 -5.89
C GLN A 27 -12.07 1.18 -6.63
N GLY A 28 -11.67 0.94 -7.88
CA GLY A 28 -12.07 -0.22 -8.65
C GLY A 28 -11.55 -1.54 -8.03
N PRO A 29 -12.13 -2.69 -8.42
CA PRO A 29 -11.61 -3.99 -8.04
C PRO A 29 -10.23 -4.25 -8.67
N ASP A 30 -9.51 -5.23 -8.10
CA ASP A 30 -8.34 -5.82 -8.76
C ASP A 30 -8.82 -6.76 -9.88
N GLU A 31 -8.53 -6.41 -11.13
CA GLU A 31 -8.90 -7.17 -12.34
C GLU A 31 -7.75 -8.05 -12.86
N ASP A 32 -6.59 -8.03 -12.20
CA ASP A 32 -5.47 -8.91 -12.56
C ASP A 32 -5.85 -10.38 -12.31
N GLN A 33 -5.30 -11.28 -13.13
CA GLN A 33 -5.45 -12.72 -12.95
C GLN A 33 -4.17 -13.35 -12.43
N PRO A 34 -4.27 -14.26 -11.43
CA PRO A 34 -3.12 -15.01 -11.00
C PRO A 34 -2.71 -16.04 -12.06
N ALA A 35 -1.52 -16.62 -11.91
CA ALA A 35 -1.10 -17.74 -12.74
C ALA A 35 -2.09 -18.92 -12.57
N PRO A 36 -2.30 -19.75 -13.61
CA PRO A 36 -3.27 -20.85 -13.54
C PRO A 36 -3.04 -21.76 -12.32
N GLY A 37 -4.11 -22.01 -11.56
CA GLY A 37 -4.07 -22.84 -10.36
C GLY A 37 -3.70 -22.08 -9.08
N ASN A 38 -3.27 -20.82 -9.16
CA ASN A 38 -2.98 -19.99 -8.00
C ASN A 38 -4.13 -19.03 -7.66
N GLU A 39 -4.09 -18.49 -6.45
CA GLU A 39 -4.99 -17.45 -5.96
C GLU A 39 -4.22 -16.20 -5.50
N PHE A 40 -4.89 -15.06 -5.42
CA PHE A 40 -4.36 -13.83 -4.84
C PHE A 40 -4.82 -13.63 -3.40
N ALA A 41 -3.95 -13.05 -2.59
CA ALA A 41 -4.25 -12.51 -1.27
C ALA A 41 -3.54 -11.17 -1.09
N GLN A 42 -4.14 -10.24 -0.34
CA GLN A 42 -3.55 -8.93 -0.07
C GLN A 42 -3.50 -8.65 1.43
N PHE A 43 -2.34 -8.24 1.94
CA PHE A 43 -2.12 -7.98 3.36
C PHE A 43 -1.49 -6.60 3.58
N GLY A 44 -2.05 -5.81 4.49
CA GLY A 44 -1.48 -4.54 4.95
C GLY A 44 -1.06 -4.64 6.41
N ALA A 45 0.23 -4.53 6.69
CA ALA A 45 0.82 -4.82 8.01
C ALA A 45 1.97 -3.86 8.38
N GLY A 46 1.88 -2.60 7.95
CA GLY A 46 2.96 -1.60 8.07
C GLY A 46 3.94 -1.67 6.90
N CYS A 47 5.17 -1.18 7.10
CA CYS A 47 6.22 -1.16 6.08
C CYS A 47 6.30 -2.48 5.28
N PHE A 48 5.93 -2.43 4.01
CA PHE A 48 5.77 -3.61 3.16
C PHE A 48 7.05 -4.43 2.93
N TRP A 49 8.24 -3.88 3.17
CA TRP A 49 9.52 -4.58 2.98
C TRP A 49 9.66 -5.75 3.95
N GLY A 50 9.32 -5.50 5.21
CA GLY A 50 9.36 -6.52 6.25
C GLY A 50 8.25 -7.56 6.08
N VAL A 51 7.11 -7.14 5.55
CA VAL A 51 5.94 -8.00 5.34
C VAL A 51 6.17 -8.92 4.13
N GLU A 52 6.69 -8.38 3.03
CA GLU A 52 7.00 -9.14 1.82
C GLU A 52 7.99 -10.26 2.12
N LEU A 53 9.08 -9.94 2.85
CA LEU A 53 10.09 -10.91 3.24
C LEU A 53 9.50 -12.09 4.06
N ALA A 54 8.45 -11.84 4.85
CA ALA A 54 7.78 -12.90 5.61
C ALA A 54 7.04 -13.86 4.66
N PHE A 55 6.26 -13.32 3.72
CA PHE A 55 5.51 -14.12 2.75
C PHE A 55 6.40 -14.85 1.73
N GLN A 56 7.54 -14.27 1.34
CA GLN A 56 8.54 -14.92 0.46
C GLN A 56 9.06 -16.25 1.00
N ARG A 57 8.93 -16.48 2.32
CA ARG A 57 9.46 -17.67 3.00
C ARG A 57 8.39 -18.75 3.24
N VAL A 58 7.15 -18.49 2.85
CA VAL A 58 6.03 -19.42 3.05
C VAL A 58 6.02 -20.47 1.94
N PRO A 59 6.16 -21.77 2.26
CA PRO A 59 6.03 -22.82 1.26
C PRO A 59 4.65 -22.75 0.56
N GLY A 60 4.64 -22.83 -0.77
CA GLY A 60 3.41 -22.71 -1.57
C GLY A 60 3.07 -21.28 -2.01
N VAL A 61 3.76 -20.24 -1.50
CA VAL A 61 3.77 -18.92 -2.12
C VAL A 61 4.62 -18.97 -3.39
N THR A 62 4.06 -18.53 -4.51
CA THR A 62 4.71 -18.57 -5.83
C THR A 62 5.22 -17.22 -6.29
N ARG A 63 4.63 -16.12 -5.79
CA ARG A 63 5.05 -14.75 -6.09
C ARG A 63 4.64 -13.81 -4.97
N THR A 64 5.49 -12.83 -4.68
CA THR A 64 5.14 -11.66 -3.87
C THR A 64 5.41 -10.40 -4.68
N GLU A 65 4.64 -9.36 -4.41
CA GLU A 65 4.93 -8.01 -4.86
C GLU A 65 4.37 -7.01 -3.85
N VAL A 66 5.01 -5.84 -3.76
CA VAL A 66 4.57 -4.74 -2.91
C VAL A 66 3.86 -3.67 -3.73
N GLY A 67 2.93 -2.95 -3.12
CA GLY A 67 2.23 -1.87 -3.78
C GLY A 67 1.34 -1.05 -2.86
N TYR A 68 0.50 -0.22 -3.49
CA TYR A 68 -0.42 0.70 -2.83
C TYR A 68 -1.85 0.36 -3.22
N SER A 69 -2.76 0.28 -2.25
CA SER A 69 -4.16 -0.07 -2.51
C SER A 69 -5.10 0.64 -1.53
N GLN A 70 -6.41 0.63 -1.84
CA GLN A 70 -7.51 1.18 -1.01
C GLN A 70 -7.50 2.71 -0.83
N GLY A 71 -6.68 3.44 -1.59
CA GLY A 71 -6.66 4.90 -1.61
C GLY A 71 -7.55 5.55 -2.66
N ASN A 72 -7.28 6.82 -2.94
CA ASN A 72 -8.12 7.65 -3.81
C ASN A 72 -7.36 8.23 -5.02
N VAL A 73 -6.07 7.96 -5.17
CA VAL A 73 -5.22 8.50 -6.23
C VAL A 73 -4.82 7.37 -7.17
N HIS A 74 -5.21 7.45 -8.44
CA HIS A 74 -4.74 6.53 -9.49
C HIS A 74 -3.25 6.73 -9.79
N ASP A 75 -2.52 5.65 -10.06
CA ASP A 75 -1.06 5.64 -10.31
C ASP A 75 -0.22 6.46 -9.31
N PRO A 76 -0.37 6.21 -7.99
CA PRO A 76 0.39 6.97 -6.99
C PRO A 76 1.88 6.63 -7.04
N THR A 77 2.75 7.62 -6.84
CA THR A 77 4.17 7.40 -6.56
C THR A 77 4.40 7.11 -5.08
N TYR A 78 5.58 6.61 -4.72
CA TYR A 78 5.99 6.47 -3.31
C TYR A 78 5.91 7.82 -2.58
N GLU A 79 6.39 8.89 -3.23
CA GLU A 79 6.36 10.25 -2.68
C GLU A 79 4.93 10.75 -2.43
N ASP A 80 3.99 10.43 -3.33
CA ASP A 80 2.58 10.75 -3.12
C ASP A 80 2.03 10.05 -1.87
N VAL A 81 2.36 8.77 -1.68
CA VAL A 81 1.89 7.99 -0.52
C VAL A 81 2.52 8.47 0.78
N CYS A 82 3.82 8.76 0.79
CA CYS A 82 4.52 9.33 1.94
C CYS A 82 3.97 10.70 2.38
N SER A 83 3.25 11.41 1.51
CA SER A 83 2.56 12.65 1.91
C SER A 83 1.39 12.41 2.87
N GLY A 84 0.88 11.17 2.96
CA GLY A 84 -0.32 10.80 3.69
C GLY A 84 -1.64 11.24 3.05
N ALA A 85 -1.60 11.95 1.91
CA ALA A 85 -2.79 12.55 1.31
C ALA A 85 -3.58 11.60 0.38
N THR A 86 -2.96 10.50 -0.06
CA THR A 86 -3.58 9.57 -1.04
C THR A 86 -4.60 8.63 -0.40
N ASN A 87 -4.50 8.41 0.91
CA ASN A 87 -5.23 7.39 1.67
C ASN A 87 -4.97 5.95 1.19
N HIS A 88 -3.89 5.73 0.43
CA HIS A 88 -3.45 4.37 0.13
C HIS A 88 -2.81 3.73 1.35
N ASN A 89 -2.90 2.41 1.43
CA ASN A 89 -2.15 1.60 2.37
C ASN A 89 -0.99 0.92 1.64
N GLU A 90 0.15 0.79 2.31
CA GLU A 90 1.19 -0.15 1.87
C GLU A 90 0.67 -1.59 2.05
N VAL A 91 0.74 -2.37 0.98
CA VAL A 91 0.25 -3.75 0.95
C VAL A 91 1.23 -4.67 0.24
N VAL A 92 1.19 -5.94 0.61
CA VAL A 92 1.82 -7.05 -0.12
C VAL A 92 0.72 -7.84 -0.81
N ARG A 93 0.82 -7.98 -2.14
CA ARG A 93 0.01 -8.93 -2.92
C ARG A 93 0.78 -10.24 -3.03
N VAL A 94 0.16 -11.31 -2.55
CA VAL A 94 0.70 -12.66 -2.52
C VAL A 94 -0.05 -13.49 -3.56
N GLN A 95 0.69 -14.21 -4.38
CA GLN A 95 0.15 -15.30 -5.19
C GLN A 95 0.59 -16.62 -4.57
N TYR A 96 -0.35 -17.53 -4.37
CA TYR A 96 -0.09 -18.82 -3.72
C TYR A 96 -0.85 -19.97 -4.38
N ASP A 97 -0.27 -21.17 -4.31
CA ASP A 97 -0.91 -22.42 -4.73
C ASP A 97 -1.77 -22.94 -3.57
N PRO A 98 -3.11 -22.94 -3.67
CA PRO A 98 -4.02 -23.36 -2.62
C PRO A 98 -3.92 -24.86 -2.30
N THR A 99 -3.26 -25.66 -3.14
CA THR A 99 -2.98 -27.08 -2.87
C THR A 99 -1.76 -27.28 -1.98
N ALA A 100 -0.83 -26.32 -1.95
CA ALA A 100 0.41 -26.36 -1.17
C ALA A 100 0.39 -25.44 0.07
N CYS A 101 -0.35 -24.33 0.03
CA CYS A 101 -0.50 -23.36 1.11
C CYS A 101 -1.99 -23.02 1.27
N LYS A 102 -2.55 -23.10 2.49
CA LYS A 102 -3.92 -22.63 2.75
C LYS A 102 -3.91 -21.14 3.06
N PHE A 103 -5.04 -20.48 2.83
CA PHE A 103 -5.20 -19.09 3.21
C PHE A 103 -4.99 -18.88 4.72
N ASP A 104 -5.38 -19.85 5.55
CA ASP A 104 -5.14 -19.82 7.00
C ASP A 104 -3.64 -19.79 7.35
N ASP A 105 -2.79 -20.48 6.58
CA ASP A 105 -1.33 -20.42 6.77
C ASP A 105 -0.80 -18.99 6.50
N LEU A 106 -1.38 -18.29 5.52
CA LEU A 106 -1.06 -16.88 5.25
C LEU A 106 -1.54 -15.95 6.37
N LEU A 107 -2.71 -16.24 6.94
CA LEU A 107 -3.25 -15.51 8.09
C LEU A 107 -2.37 -15.68 9.33
N ASP A 108 -1.86 -16.88 9.60
CA ASP A 108 -0.94 -17.12 10.72
C ASP A 108 0.35 -16.29 10.58
N VAL A 109 0.90 -16.20 9.37
CA VAL A 109 2.03 -15.33 9.05
C VAL A 109 1.67 -13.87 9.27
N PHE A 110 0.50 -13.43 8.77
CA PHE A 110 0.02 -12.06 8.94
C PHE A 110 -0.08 -11.66 10.42
N TRP A 111 -0.76 -12.46 11.24
CA TRP A 111 -0.96 -12.17 12.66
C TRP A 111 0.32 -12.26 13.49
N SER A 112 1.28 -13.09 13.10
CA SER A 112 2.59 -13.17 13.77
C SER A 112 3.53 -12.01 13.42
N ARG A 113 3.23 -11.25 12.35
CA ARG A 113 4.16 -10.27 11.77
C ARG A 113 3.98 -8.83 12.26
N HIS A 114 2.81 -8.45 12.75
CA HIS A 114 2.48 -7.08 13.14
C HIS A 114 1.67 -7.02 14.43
N ASP A 115 1.50 -5.82 15.00
CA ASP A 115 0.55 -5.60 16.09
C ASP A 115 -0.79 -5.15 15.51
N PRO A 116 -1.81 -6.01 15.43
CA PRO A 116 -3.10 -5.67 14.83
C PRO A 116 -3.93 -4.69 15.67
N THR A 117 -3.43 -4.24 16.82
CA THR A 117 -4.15 -3.35 17.74
C THR A 117 -3.72 -1.89 17.62
N THR A 118 -2.70 -1.59 16.80
CA THR A 118 -2.21 -0.22 16.58
C THR A 118 -2.84 0.43 15.34
N LEU A 119 -3.79 1.34 15.58
CA LEU A 119 -4.44 2.12 14.53
C LEU A 119 -3.44 3.04 13.80
N ASN A 120 -3.41 2.95 12.46
CA ASN A 120 -2.64 3.81 11.56
C ASN A 120 -1.13 3.92 11.91
N ARG A 121 -0.55 2.86 12.47
CA ARG A 121 0.86 2.79 12.83
C ARG A 121 1.32 1.34 12.96
N GLN A 122 2.55 1.07 12.55
CA GLN A 122 3.30 -0.13 12.94
C GLN A 122 4.71 0.27 13.38
N VAL A 123 5.34 -0.54 14.25
CA VAL A 123 6.67 -0.20 14.80
C VAL A 123 7.69 -0.16 13.65
N SER A 124 8.40 0.96 13.53
CA SER A 124 9.36 1.35 12.48
C SER A 124 8.81 1.97 11.18
N ASP A 125 7.59 2.49 11.19
CA ASP A 125 7.09 3.34 10.11
C ASP A 125 7.28 4.84 10.47
N PRO A 126 8.10 5.63 9.76
CA PRO A 126 8.09 7.08 9.91
C PRO A 126 6.73 7.60 9.46
N GLN A 127 6.03 8.32 10.34
CA GLN A 127 4.77 9.01 10.01
C GLN A 127 4.95 10.07 8.92
#